data_AF-A0A0G1N285-F1
#
_entry.id   AF-A0A0G1N285-F1
#
_cell.length_a   1.000
_cell.length_b   1.000
_cell.length_c   1.000
_cell.angle_alpha   90.00
_cell.angle_beta   90.00
_cell.angle_gamma   90.00
#
_symmetry.space_group_name_H-M   'P 1'
#
loop_
_entity.id
_entity.type
_entity.pdbx_description
1 polymer ?
#
loop_
_entity_poly.entity_id
_entity_poly.type
_entity_poly.pdbx_seq_one_letter_code
_entity_poly.pdbx_strand_id
1 'polypeptide(L)' 'MLFAQAYKQLNKQQRLAVDSIEGPVMVIAGPGTGKTQILTLRIANILQKTDTPPGGILALTF' A
#
# COMPACT_ATOMS: atom_id res chain seq x y z
N MET A 1 -14.75 -5.63 3.10
CA MET A 1 -14.47 -5.92 4.53
C MET A 1 -12.99 -6.15 4.82
N LEU A 2 -12.24 -6.91 4.00
CA LEU A 2 -10.82 -7.23 4.27
C LEU A 2 -9.88 -6.02 4.28
N PHE A 3 -9.95 -5.13 3.27
CA PHE A 3 -9.10 -3.93 3.21
C PHE A 3 -9.26 -3.04 4.46
N ALA A 4 -10.50 -2.71 4.82
CA ALA A 4 -10.78 -1.83 5.96
C ALA A 4 -10.28 -2.41 7.29
N GLN A 5 -10.32 -3.74 7.47
CA GLN A 5 -9.77 -4.40 8.66
C GLN A 5 -8.24 -4.28 8.71
N ALA A 6 -7.57 -4.62 7.62
CA ALA A 6 -6.11 -4.54 7.54
C ALA A 6 -5.59 -3.09 7.63
N TYR A 7 -6.30 -2.13 7.01
CA TYR A 7 -5.96 -0.71 7.07
C TYR A 7 -6.06 -0.14 8.49
N LYS A 8 -7.06 -0.57 9.28
CA LYS A 8 -7.23 -0.12 10.68
C LYS A 8 -6.04 -0.50 11.56
N GLN A 9 -5.36 -1.61 11.28
CA GLN A 9 -4.21 -2.09 12.05
C GLN A 9 -2.92 -1.30 11.78
N LEU A 10 -2.89 -0.47 10.72
CA LEU A 10 -1.71 0.30 10.36
C LEU A 10 -1.45 1.45 11.34
N ASN A 11 -0.17 1.67 11.64
CA ASN A 11 0.28 2.88 12.33
C ASN A 11 0.28 4.10 11.39
N LYS A 12 0.54 5.30 11.94
CA LYS A 12 0.50 6.56 11.19
C LYS A 12 1.41 6.58 9.95
N GLN A 13 2.63 6.07 10.07
CA GLN A 13 3.60 6.08 8.96
C GLN A 13 3.22 5.07 7.86
N GLN A 14 2.72 3.90 8.26
CA GLN A 14 2.22 2.90 7.32
C GLN A 14 0.99 3.40 6.55
N ARG A 15 0.06 4.09 7.23
CA ARG A 15 -1.09 4.73 6.56
C ARG A 15 -0.65 5.78 5.56
N LEU A 16 0.30 6.65 5.93
CA LEU A 16 0.87 7.64 5.02
C LEU A 16 1.42 6.99 3.74
N ALA A 17 2.15 5.87 3.86
CA ALA A 17 2.66 5.13 2.71
C ALA A 17 1.55 4.51 1.83
N VAL A 18 0.46 4.03 2.43
CA VAL A 18 -0.71 3.48 1.71
C VAL A 18 -1.54 4.57 1.03
N ASP A 19 -1.68 5.73 1.67
CA ASP A 19 -2.52 6.84 1.21
C ASP A 19 -1.82 7.71 0.17
N SER A 20 -0.48 7.69 0.14
CA SER A 20 0.33 8.37 -0.88
C SER A 20 0.34 7.59 -2.20
N ILE A 21 -0.76 7.72 -2.95
CA ILE A 21 -0.99 7.04 -4.23
C ILE A 21 -0.52 7.86 -5.44
N GLU A 22 -0.35 9.17 -5.29
CA GLU A 22 0.14 10.07 -6.33
C GLU A 22 1.65 10.26 -6.23
N GLY A 23 2.33 10.28 -7.39
CA GLY A 23 3.76 10.53 -7.49
C GLY A 23 4.66 9.43 -6.90
N PRO A 24 6.00 9.65 -6.96
CA PRO A 24 6.97 8.69 -6.44
C PRO A 24 7.00 8.68 -4.91
N VAL A 25 7.10 7.48 -4.32
CA VAL A 25 7.17 7.26 -2.87
C VAL A 25 8.30 6.30 -2.54
N MET A 26 9.10 6.62 -1.52
CA MET A 26 10.14 5.74 -0.98
C MET A 26 9.84 5.41 0.49
N VAL A 27 9.84 4.11 0.81
CA VAL A 27 9.62 3.62 2.18
C VAL A 27 10.89 2.96 2.68
N ILE A 28 11.50 3.52 3.73
CA ILE A 28 12.67 2.94 4.41
C ILE A 28 12.19 2.26 5.69
N ALA A 29 12.40 0.95 5.80
CA ALA A 29 11.88 0.18 6.94
C ALA A 29 12.72 -1.06 7.27
N GLY A 30 12.87 -1.32 8.56
CA GLY A 30 13.60 -2.48 9.08
C GLY A 30 12.88 -3.83 8.83
N PRO A 31 13.52 -4.97 9.19
CA PRO A 31 12.87 -6.28 9.19
C PRO A 31 11.61 -6.32 10.07
N GLY A 32 10.61 -7.11 9.70
CA GLY A 32 9.40 -7.32 10.52
C GLY A 32 8.40 -6.15 10.61
N THR A 33 8.64 -5.03 9.93
CA THR A 33 7.81 -3.82 10.03
C THR A 33 6.55 -3.80 9.15
N GLY A 34 6.17 -4.94 8.56
CA GLY A 34 4.97 -5.05 7.73
C GLY A 34 5.10 -4.50 6.30
N LYS A 35 6.32 -4.44 5.73
CA LYS A 35 6.57 -3.92 4.35
C LYS A 35 5.63 -4.51 3.29
N THR A 36 5.45 -5.82 3.30
CA THR A 36 4.58 -6.53 2.34
C THR A 36 3.11 -6.15 2.52
N GLN A 37 2.66 -5.97 3.77
CA GLN A 37 1.30 -5.54 4.09
C GLN A 37 1.05 -4.10 3.61
N ILE A 38 2.02 -3.20 3.79
CA ILE A 38 1.94 -1.83 3.27
C ILE A 38 1.83 -1.86 1.74
N LEU A 39 2.67 -2.66 1.07
CA LEU A 39 2.69 -2.74 -0.39
C LEU A 39 1.36 -3.26 -0.95
N THR A 40 0.81 -4.33 -0.37
CA THR A 40 -0.50 -4.88 -0.76
C THR A 40 -1.65 -3.91 -0.49
N LEU A 41 -1.65 -3.23 0.66
CA LEU A 41 -2.69 -2.24 0.95
C LEU A 41 -2.59 -0.99 0.07
N ARG A 42 -1.38 -0.56 -0.31
CA ARG A 42 -1.19 0.55 -1.26
C ARG A 42 -1.77 0.21 -2.63
N ILE A 43 -1.51 -1.00 -3.15
CA ILE A 43 -2.12 -1.49 -4.39
C ILE A 43 -3.66 -1.50 -4.27
N ALA A 44 -4.18 -2.05 -3.19
CA ALA A 44 -5.62 -2.08 -2.95
C ALA A 44 -6.24 -0.67 -2.84
N ASN A 45 -5.49 0.31 -2.33
CA ASN A 45 -5.93 1.69 -2.22
C ASN A 45 -5.95 2.39 -3.60
N ILE A 46 -4.91 2.18 -4.43
CA ILE A 46 -4.88 2.68 -5.82
C ILE A 46 -6.09 2.16 -6.60
N LEU A 47 -6.37 0.86 -6.53
CA LEU A 47 -7.51 0.25 -7.21
C LEU A 47 -8.88 0.72 -6.69
N GLN A 48 -8.98 1.15 -5.43
CA GLN A 48 -10.23 1.65 -4.85
C GLN A 48 -10.45 3.15 -5.08
N LYS A 49 -9.37 3.93 -5.17
CA LYS A 49 -9.40 5.40 -5.20
C LYS A 49 -9.27 5.99 -6.60
N THR A 50 -8.82 5.20 -7.57
CA THR A 50 -8.53 5.64 -8.94
C THR A 50 -9.17 4.71 -9.95
N ASP A 51 -9.23 5.13 -11.21
CA ASP A 51 -9.69 4.31 -12.32
C ASP A 51 -8.59 3.38 -12.89
N THR A 52 -7.49 3.19 -12.15
CA THR A 52 -6.38 2.34 -12.58
C THR A 52 -6.87 0.88 -12.69
N PRO A 53 -6.81 0.25 -13.88
CA PRO A 53 -7.17 -1.15 -13.99
C PRO A 53 -6.13 -2.03 -13.28
N PRO A 54 -6.49 -3.23 -12.81
CA PRO A 54 -5.53 -4.14 -12.18
C PRO A 54 -4.27 -4.42 -13.02
N GLY A 55 -4.42 -4.53 -14.34
CA GLY A 55 -3.29 -4.70 -15.27
C GLY A 55 -2.37 -3.48 -15.43
N GLY A 56 -2.77 -2.31 -14.90
CA GLY A 56 -1.95 -1.09 -14.86
C GLY A 56 -0.97 -1.04 -13.69
N ILE A 57 -0.95 -2.06 -12.82
CA ILE A 57 -0.07 -2.13 -11.64
C ILE A 57 0.95 -3.25 -11.84
N LEU A 58 2.24 -2.90 -11.73
CA LEU A 58 3.35 -3.85 -11.70
C LEU A 58 3.95 -3.90 -10.28
N ALA A 59 3.97 -5.09 -9.68
CA ALA A 59 4.65 -5.35 -8.42
C ALA A 59 5.81 -6.32 -8.67
N LEU A 60 7.03 -5.88 -8.39
CA LEU A 60 8.24 -6.68 -8.55
C LEU A 60 8.78 -7.08 -7.18
N THR A 61 9.28 -8.31 -7.10
CA THR A 61 10.01 -8.85 -5.94
C THR A 61 11.30 -9.49 -6.44
N PHE A 62 12.28 -9.63 -5.54
CA PHE A 62 13.37 -10.60 -5.73
C PHE A 62 12.80 -12.02 -5.73
#